data_AF-W9V686-F1
#
_entry.id   AF-W9V686-F1
#
_cell.length_a   1.000
_cell.length_b   1.000
_cell.length_c   1.000
_cell.angle_alpha   90.00
_cell.angle_beta   90.00
_cell.angle_gamma   90.00
#
_symmetry.space_group_name_H-M   'P 1'
#
loop_
_entity.id
_entity.type
_entity.pdbx_description
1 polymer ?
#
loop_
_entity_poly.entity_id
_entity_poly.type
_entity_poly.pdbx_seq_one_letter_code
_entity_poly.pdbx_strand_id
1 'polypeptide(L)'
;MFRFPARMTLGSRLLLVLLATGIIPLSLLALITLSIASDALSKQAFNKLTAVAEIKHATIERYLDGLTDLTLSFADSLEVVEALEGFGSAAERYLQESSLDAPRIQGMRDRLKKDYSESFASAYAQRHDGRRPELDGALAELDALAIALQSAYILDNPYPTGEKDKLDRADGAAAYHRLHERFHPVFRRYLERFGFYDIFLVEERTGRVLYSVFKEVDFATSLRDGPYADTGLGQAFRQADKAAPGQAAIIDFASYFPSYEAPAGFVSAPVLNAQGQRLGAVVFQFPIGELNAIMTERQGLGRAAKPIWWAAII
;
A
#
# COMPACT_ATOMS: atom_id res chain seq x y z
N MET A 1 -35.91 62.12 21.07
CA MET A 1 -36.09 63.50 20.60
C MET A 1 -34.76 64.00 20.05
N PHE A 2 -34.57 63.99 18.73
CA PHE A 2 -33.30 64.40 18.09
C PHE A 2 -33.11 65.91 18.28
N ARG A 3 -32.13 66.33 19.10
CA ARG A 3 -31.75 67.75 19.25
C ARG A 3 -30.89 68.16 18.05
N PHE A 4 -31.49 68.84 17.08
CA PHE A 4 -30.76 69.42 15.94
C PHE A 4 -29.97 70.67 16.36
N PRO A 5 -28.80 70.94 15.76
CA PRO A 5 -27.99 72.11 16.09
C PRO A 5 -28.71 73.43 15.76
N ALA A 6 -28.42 74.48 16.54
CA ALA A 6 -29.20 75.72 16.63
C ALA A 6 -29.19 76.65 15.40
N ARG A 7 -28.54 76.28 14.28
CA ARG A 7 -28.43 77.09 13.05
C ARG A 7 -28.87 76.34 11.78
N MET A 8 -29.94 75.56 11.84
CA MET A 8 -30.47 74.82 10.68
C MET A 8 -31.82 75.39 10.23
N THR A 9 -31.96 75.70 8.94
CA THR A 9 -33.23 76.14 8.32
C THR A 9 -34.25 75.00 8.31
N LEU A 10 -35.55 75.30 8.37
CA LEU A 10 -36.63 74.30 8.49
C LEU A 10 -36.54 73.19 7.42
N GLY A 11 -36.18 73.54 6.19
CA GLY A 11 -36.00 72.59 5.08
C GLY A 11 -34.91 71.55 5.31
N SER A 12 -33.79 71.93 5.94
CA SER A 12 -32.69 70.99 6.24
C SER A 12 -33.04 69.95 7.31
N ARG A 13 -33.94 70.28 8.25
CA ARG A 13 -34.46 69.32 9.25
C ARG A 13 -35.42 68.31 8.63
N LEU A 14 -36.33 68.77 7.76
CA LEU A 14 -37.24 67.91 7.02
C LEU A 14 -36.49 66.93 6.11
N LEU A 15 -35.47 67.42 5.39
CA LEU A 15 -34.60 66.58 4.56
C LEU A 15 -33.87 65.49 5.36
N LEU A 16 -33.33 65.83 6.54
CA LEU A 16 -32.63 64.86 7.40
C LEU A 16 -33.56 63.75 7.92
N VAL A 17 -34.78 64.11 8.33
CA VAL A 17 -35.76 63.11 8.80
C VAL A 17 -36.15 62.18 7.65
N LEU A 18 -36.42 62.73 6.46
CA LEU A 18 -36.80 61.96 5.28
C LEU A 18 -35.68 61.01 4.84
N LEU A 19 -34.43 61.49 4.89
CA LEU A 19 -33.22 60.70 4.61
C LEU A 19 -33.05 59.55 5.63
N ALA A 20 -33.21 59.85 6.92
CA ALA A 20 -33.09 58.85 7.98
C ALA A 20 -34.15 57.74 7.85
N THR A 21 -35.40 58.08 7.53
CA THR A 21 -36.46 57.09 7.30
C THR A 21 -36.23 56.19 6.08
N GLY A 22 -35.48 56.65 5.08
CA GLY A 22 -35.11 55.81 3.93
C GLY A 22 -33.88 54.95 4.18
N ILE A 23 -32.82 55.53 4.74
CA ILE A 23 -31.51 54.87 4.87
C ILE A 23 -31.53 53.80 5.97
N ILE A 24 -32.17 54.05 7.11
CA ILE A 24 -32.14 53.12 8.25
C ILE A 24 -32.76 51.76 7.88
N PRO A 25 -33.98 51.67 7.31
CA PRO A 25 -34.57 50.39 6.93
C PRO A 25 -33.80 49.69 5.82
N LEU A 26 -33.28 50.43 4.84
CA LEU A 26 -32.46 49.87 3.76
C LEU A 26 -31.16 49.27 4.30
N SER A 27 -30.50 49.95 5.23
CA SER A 27 -29.26 49.46 5.85
C SER A 27 -29.54 48.22 6.70
N LEU A 28 -30.64 48.21 7.45
CA LEU A 28 -31.06 47.06 8.24
C LEU A 28 -31.37 45.85 7.35
N LEU A 29 -32.13 46.06 6.28
CA LEU A 29 -32.42 45.03 5.29
C LEU A 29 -31.14 44.50 4.65
N ALA A 30 -30.24 45.38 4.22
CA ALA A 30 -28.97 44.99 3.61
C ALA A 30 -28.12 44.12 4.55
N LEU A 31 -28.04 44.46 5.84
CA LEU A 31 -27.32 43.67 6.84
C LEU A 31 -27.95 42.28 7.03
N ILE A 32 -29.29 42.21 7.13
CA ILE A 32 -30.01 40.93 7.26
C ILE A 32 -29.80 40.07 6.01
N THR A 33 -29.96 40.66 4.81
CA THR A 33 -29.74 39.96 3.54
C THR A 33 -28.30 39.49 3.40
N LEU A 34 -27.31 40.28 3.80
CA LEU A 34 -25.90 39.88 3.79
C LEU A 34 -25.63 38.73 4.76
N SER A 35 -26.22 38.74 5.96
CA SER A 35 -26.10 37.63 6.92
C SER A 35 -26.71 36.35 6.36
N ILE A 36 -27.93 36.42 5.82
CA ILE A 36 -28.62 35.27 5.22
C ILE A 36 -27.85 34.73 4.01
N ALA A 37 -27.36 35.62 3.14
CA ALA A 37 -26.57 35.24 1.98
C ALA A 37 -25.25 34.57 2.39
N SER A 38 -24.56 35.12 3.40
CA SER A 38 -23.35 34.52 3.96
C SER A 38 -23.62 33.13 4.54
N ASP A 39 -24.68 32.97 5.34
CA ASP A 39 -25.06 31.69 5.93
C ASP A 39 -25.44 30.67 4.86
N ALA A 40 -26.19 31.07 3.84
CA ALA A 40 -26.56 30.22 2.72
C ALA A 40 -25.33 29.76 1.91
N LEU A 41 -24.40 30.67 1.63
CA LEU A 41 -23.15 30.35 0.94
C LEU A 41 -22.26 29.43 1.77
N SER A 42 -22.16 29.66 3.08
CA SER A 42 -21.42 28.82 4.02
C SER A 42 -22.02 27.40 4.07
N LYS A 43 -23.35 27.30 4.24
CA LYS A 43 -24.06 26.01 4.22
C LYS A 43 -23.90 25.29 2.90
N GLN A 44 -23.95 26.01 1.78
CA GLN A 44 -23.69 25.44 0.46
C GLN A 44 -22.26 24.92 0.33
N ALA A 45 -21.26 25.64 0.85
CA ALA A 45 -19.87 25.18 0.85
C ALA A 45 -19.67 23.94 1.72
N PHE A 46 -20.29 23.89 2.90
CA PHE A 46 -20.23 22.72 3.79
C PHE A 46 -20.89 21.50 3.16
N ASN A 47 -22.11 21.65 2.62
CA ASN A 47 -22.81 20.57 1.94
C ASN A 47 -22.02 20.01 0.75
N LYS A 48 -21.30 20.88 0.01
CA LYS A 48 -20.40 20.44 -1.07
C LYS A 48 -19.23 19.61 -0.54
N LEU A 49 -18.60 20.03 0.57
CA LEU A 49 -17.51 19.27 1.20
C LEU A 49 -17.98 17.91 1.71
N THR A 50 -19.15 17.85 2.35
CA THR A 50 -19.76 16.59 2.80
C THR A 50 -20.03 15.66 1.63
N ALA A 51 -20.66 16.15 0.56
CA ALA A 51 -20.92 15.35 -0.63
C ALA A 51 -19.63 14.81 -1.25
N VAL A 52 -18.56 15.63 -1.31
CA VAL A 52 -17.25 15.15 -1.79
C VAL A 52 -16.69 14.06 -0.87
N ALA A 53 -16.74 14.26 0.44
CA ALA A 53 -16.26 13.25 1.40
C ALA A 53 -17.00 11.91 1.26
N GLU A 54 -18.33 11.94 1.15
CA GLU A 54 -19.15 10.74 0.94
C GLU A 54 -18.81 10.03 -0.39
N ILE A 55 -18.60 10.79 -1.47
CA ILE A 55 -18.20 10.24 -2.77
C ILE A 55 -16.80 9.60 -2.70
N LYS A 56 -15.86 10.23 -1.97
CA LYS A 56 -14.51 9.68 -1.79
C LYS A 56 -14.54 8.39 -0.97
N HIS A 57 -15.30 8.36 0.12
CA HIS A 57 -15.52 7.15 0.91
C HIS A 57 -16.03 5.99 0.05
N ALA A 58 -17.13 6.21 -0.68
CA ALA A 58 -17.72 5.19 -1.54
C ALA A 58 -16.78 4.76 -2.69
N THR A 59 -15.89 5.65 -3.15
CA THR A 59 -14.87 5.31 -4.16
C THR A 59 -13.76 4.44 -3.59
N ILE A 60 -13.32 4.71 -2.35
CA ILE A 60 -12.34 3.87 -1.66
C ILE A 60 -12.91 2.48 -1.39
N GLU A 61 -14.13 2.37 -0.87
CA GLU A 61 -14.79 1.07 -0.66
C GLU A 61 -14.83 0.26 -1.95
N ARG A 62 -15.33 0.85 -3.05
CA ARG A 62 -15.35 0.17 -4.36
C ARG A 62 -13.96 -0.25 -4.86
N TYR A 63 -12.94 0.57 -4.59
CA TYR A 63 -11.56 0.22 -4.95
C TYR A 63 -11.06 -0.99 -4.16
N LEU A 64 -11.28 -0.99 -2.84
CA LEU A 64 -10.89 -2.08 -1.95
C LEU A 64 -11.67 -3.38 -2.23
N ASP A 65 -12.95 -3.27 -2.55
CA ASP A 65 -13.78 -4.40 -3.01
C ASP A 65 -13.21 -4.96 -4.32
N GLY A 66 -12.85 -4.09 -5.26
CA GLY A 66 -12.21 -4.50 -6.52
C GLY A 66 -10.87 -5.22 -6.30
N LEU A 67 -10.05 -4.77 -5.34
CA LEU A 67 -8.82 -5.48 -4.96
C LEU A 67 -9.11 -6.87 -4.38
N THR A 68 -10.15 -6.98 -3.56
CA THR A 68 -10.59 -8.25 -2.97
C THR A 68 -11.04 -9.23 -4.07
N ASP A 69 -11.94 -8.81 -4.96
CA ASP A 69 -12.45 -9.65 -6.05
C ASP A 69 -11.34 -10.10 -6.99
N LEU A 70 -10.42 -9.19 -7.31
CA LEU A 70 -9.23 -9.49 -8.10
C LEU A 70 -8.34 -10.51 -7.40
N THR A 71 -8.10 -10.34 -6.10
CA THR A 71 -7.24 -11.23 -5.31
C THR A 71 -7.82 -12.63 -5.21
N LEU A 72 -9.13 -12.75 -5.00
CA LEU A 72 -9.85 -14.02 -5.02
C LEU A 72 -9.77 -14.67 -6.40
N SER A 73 -10.04 -13.91 -7.47
CA SER A 73 -9.97 -14.43 -8.84
C SER A 73 -8.58 -14.94 -9.21
N PHE A 74 -7.52 -14.28 -8.72
CA PHE A 74 -6.15 -14.73 -8.90
C PHE A 74 -5.84 -15.97 -8.04
N ALA A 75 -6.27 -15.99 -6.78
CA ALA A 75 -6.08 -17.14 -5.89
C ALA A 75 -6.77 -18.42 -6.41
N ASP A 76 -7.93 -18.29 -7.07
CA ASP A 76 -8.69 -19.40 -7.66
C ASP A 76 -8.15 -19.84 -9.04
N SER A 77 -7.15 -19.15 -9.59
CA SER A 77 -6.61 -19.46 -10.91
C SER A 77 -5.77 -20.74 -10.88
N LEU A 78 -5.93 -21.59 -11.92
CA LEU A 78 -5.18 -22.85 -12.04
C LEU A 78 -3.67 -22.60 -12.05
N GLU A 79 -3.23 -21.49 -12.65
CA GLU A 79 -1.82 -21.10 -12.70
C GLU A 79 -1.24 -20.85 -11.30
N VAL A 80 -2.01 -20.24 -10.39
CA VAL A 80 -1.58 -19.96 -9.03
C VAL A 80 -1.54 -21.24 -8.19
N VAL A 81 -2.55 -22.10 -8.35
CA VAL A 81 -2.57 -23.43 -7.74
C VAL A 81 -1.35 -24.25 -8.18
N GLU A 82 -1.10 -24.34 -9.48
CA GLU A 82 0.08 -25.04 -10.04
C GLU A 82 1.40 -24.44 -9.56
N ALA A 83 1.48 -23.10 -9.46
CA ALA A 83 2.67 -22.42 -9.00
C ALA A 83 2.96 -22.71 -7.53
N LEU A 84 1.95 -22.64 -6.64
CA LEU A 84 2.13 -22.93 -5.22
C LEU A 84 2.56 -24.38 -4.98
N GLU A 85 1.90 -25.36 -5.61
CA GLU A 85 2.28 -26.77 -5.49
C GLU A 85 3.69 -27.03 -6.05
N GLY A 86 3.98 -26.43 -7.22
CA GLY A 86 5.28 -26.55 -7.89
C GLY A 86 6.41 -25.95 -7.06
N PHE A 87 6.27 -24.70 -6.62
CA PHE A 87 7.28 -24.02 -5.83
C PHE A 87 7.45 -24.68 -4.46
N GLY A 88 6.38 -25.11 -3.79
CA GLY A 88 6.47 -25.81 -2.50
C GLY A 88 7.27 -27.10 -2.65
N SER A 89 6.92 -27.94 -3.63
CA SER A 89 7.65 -29.18 -3.93
C SER A 89 9.11 -28.93 -4.32
N ALA A 90 9.39 -27.89 -5.10
CA ALA A 90 10.74 -27.57 -5.55
C ALA A 90 11.61 -26.95 -4.43
N ALA A 91 11.02 -26.17 -3.53
CA ALA A 91 11.69 -25.59 -2.38
C ALA A 91 12.23 -26.67 -1.44
N GLU A 92 11.44 -27.72 -1.17
CA GLU A 92 11.86 -28.83 -0.32
C GLU A 92 13.10 -29.58 -0.85
N ARG A 93 13.25 -29.66 -2.18
CA ARG A 93 14.38 -30.32 -2.85
C ARG A 93 15.52 -29.37 -3.21
N TYR A 94 15.36 -28.07 -3.04
CA TYR A 94 16.25 -27.06 -3.62
C TYR A 94 17.71 -27.21 -3.17
N LEU A 95 17.93 -27.40 -1.86
CA LEU A 95 19.28 -27.55 -1.30
C LEU A 95 19.98 -28.82 -1.82
N GLN A 96 19.23 -29.92 -1.95
CA GLN A 96 19.74 -31.18 -2.48
C GLN A 96 20.05 -31.07 -3.98
N GLU A 97 19.10 -30.57 -4.79
CA GLU A 97 19.27 -30.40 -6.23
C GLU A 97 20.41 -29.43 -6.59
N SER A 98 20.68 -28.46 -5.71
CA SER A 98 21.77 -27.49 -5.87
C SER A 98 23.09 -27.95 -5.27
N SER A 99 23.14 -29.14 -4.64
CA SER A 99 24.33 -29.66 -3.95
C SER A 99 24.93 -28.64 -2.96
N LEU A 100 24.07 -28.01 -2.15
CA LEU A 100 24.46 -27.01 -1.16
C LEU A 100 24.61 -27.67 0.22
N ASP A 101 25.84 -27.66 0.73
CA ASP A 101 26.19 -28.12 2.07
C ASP A 101 26.36 -26.94 3.05
N ALA A 102 26.52 -27.24 4.34
CA ALA A 102 26.61 -26.22 5.38
C ALA A 102 27.73 -25.18 5.14
N PRO A 103 28.97 -25.56 4.72
CA PRO A 103 30.01 -24.59 4.39
C PRO A 103 29.65 -23.65 3.24
N ARG A 104 29.03 -24.16 2.15
CA ARG A 104 28.57 -23.32 1.04
C ARG A 104 27.49 -22.35 1.48
N ILE A 105 26.52 -22.83 2.25
CA ILE A 105 25.45 -21.99 2.81
C ILE A 105 26.03 -20.90 3.72
N GLN A 106 27.03 -21.21 4.55
CA GLN A 106 27.69 -20.19 5.37
C GLN A 106 28.40 -19.13 4.51
N GLY A 107 29.13 -19.54 3.46
CA GLY A 107 29.74 -18.59 2.53
C GLY A 107 28.72 -17.71 1.81
N MET A 108 27.54 -18.25 1.47
CA MET A 108 26.42 -17.49 0.90
C MET A 108 25.86 -16.49 1.91
N ARG A 109 25.68 -16.90 3.17
CA ARG A 109 25.25 -16.01 4.27
C ARG A 109 26.20 -14.83 4.44
N ASP A 110 27.51 -15.08 4.42
CA ASP A 110 28.52 -14.02 4.59
C ASP A 110 28.48 -13.01 3.43
N ARG A 111 28.28 -13.48 2.19
CA ARG A 111 28.10 -12.61 1.02
C ARG A 111 26.80 -11.79 1.11
N LEU A 112 25.69 -12.41 1.51
CA LEU A 112 24.41 -11.72 1.73
C LEU A 112 24.53 -10.65 2.81
N LYS A 113 25.16 -10.95 3.95
CA LYS A 113 25.39 -9.99 5.03
C LYS A 113 26.16 -8.77 4.53
N LYS A 114 27.20 -9.00 3.73
CA LYS A 114 27.97 -7.92 3.12
C LYS A 114 27.11 -7.07 2.17
N ASP A 115 26.41 -7.69 1.23
CA ASP A 115 25.56 -6.97 0.28
C ASP A 115 24.44 -6.18 0.97
N TYR A 116 23.81 -6.73 2.00
CA TYR A 116 22.77 -6.02 2.74
C TYR A 116 23.33 -4.80 3.48
N SER A 117 24.55 -4.91 4.01
CA SER A 117 25.27 -3.81 4.68
C SER A 117 25.76 -2.72 3.71
N GLU A 118 25.84 -3.03 2.41
CA GLU A 118 26.30 -2.14 1.35
C GLU A 118 25.12 -1.64 0.51
N SER A 119 24.57 -2.49 -0.36
CA SER A 119 23.50 -2.19 -1.32
C SER A 119 22.18 -1.81 -0.66
N PHE A 120 21.63 -2.69 0.20
CA PHE A 120 20.35 -2.44 0.86
C PHE A 120 20.45 -1.26 1.84
N ALA A 121 21.46 -1.24 2.70
CA ALA A 121 21.68 -0.15 3.65
C ALA A 121 21.90 1.21 2.95
N SER A 122 22.57 1.24 1.78
CA SER A 122 22.70 2.46 0.99
C SER A 122 21.36 2.92 0.40
N ALA A 123 20.59 2.00 -0.19
CA ALA A 123 19.27 2.30 -0.71
C ALA A 123 18.31 2.79 0.38
N TYR A 124 18.39 2.21 1.58
CA TYR A 124 17.66 2.69 2.75
C TYR A 124 18.12 4.09 3.16
N ALA A 125 19.42 4.32 3.32
CA ALA A 125 19.97 5.61 3.74
C ALA A 125 19.60 6.77 2.79
N GLN A 126 19.51 6.52 1.48
CA GLN A 126 19.07 7.50 0.49
C GLN A 126 17.61 7.96 0.70
N ARG A 127 16.77 7.13 1.33
CA ARG A 127 15.35 7.41 1.59
C ARG A 127 15.09 7.97 2.99
N HIS A 128 16.09 7.90 3.88
CA HIS A 128 15.95 8.16 5.32
C HIS A 128 17.05 9.08 5.87
N ASP A 129 17.40 10.13 5.14
CA ASP A 129 18.35 11.18 5.58
C ASP A 129 19.72 10.63 6.06
N GLY A 130 20.21 9.55 5.43
CA GLY A 130 21.49 8.94 5.77
C GLY A 130 21.44 7.91 6.91
N ARG A 131 20.28 7.69 7.56
CA ARG A 131 20.09 6.65 8.58
C ARG A 131 20.32 5.26 7.98
N ARG A 132 21.00 4.38 8.69
CA ARG A 132 21.20 2.98 8.27
C ARG A 132 20.28 2.03 9.04
N PRO A 133 19.78 0.97 8.39
CA PRO A 133 18.93 -0.02 9.04
C PRO A 133 19.77 -1.01 9.86
N GLU A 134 19.13 -1.61 10.87
CA GLU A 134 19.68 -2.77 11.58
C GLU A 134 19.28 -4.05 10.82
N LEU A 135 20.27 -4.88 10.45
CA LEU A 135 20.08 -6.03 9.56
C LEU A 135 20.54 -7.35 10.18
N ASP A 136 21.33 -7.31 11.25
CA ASP A 136 21.98 -8.52 11.79
C ASP A 136 20.97 -9.49 12.39
N GLY A 137 19.91 -8.98 13.04
CA GLY A 137 18.83 -9.81 13.58
C GLY A 137 18.07 -10.57 12.50
N ALA A 138 17.58 -9.85 11.48
CA ALA A 138 16.83 -10.46 10.39
C ALA A 138 17.67 -11.48 9.60
N LEU A 139 18.94 -11.16 9.35
CA LEU A 139 19.87 -12.08 8.69
C LEU A 139 20.16 -13.33 9.52
N ALA A 140 20.25 -13.22 10.85
CA ALA A 140 20.53 -14.36 11.73
C ALA A 140 19.40 -15.40 11.71
N GLU A 141 18.15 -14.94 11.53
CA GLU A 141 16.96 -15.80 11.49
C GLU A 141 16.75 -16.52 10.14
N LEU A 142 17.49 -16.13 9.08
CA LEU A 142 17.39 -16.81 7.79
C LEU A 142 17.90 -18.24 7.89
N ASP A 143 17.10 -19.19 7.42
CA ASP A 143 17.52 -20.58 7.28
C ASP A 143 18.28 -20.84 5.96
N ALA A 144 18.76 -22.07 5.78
CA ALA A 144 19.58 -22.44 4.63
C ALA A 144 18.85 -22.24 3.29
N LEU A 145 17.54 -22.51 3.24
CA LEU A 145 16.75 -22.32 2.02
C LEU A 145 16.59 -20.83 1.71
N ALA A 146 16.27 -20.00 2.70
CA ALA A 146 16.15 -18.56 2.53
C ALA A 146 17.47 -17.95 2.03
N ILE A 147 18.60 -18.31 2.64
CA ILE A 147 19.94 -17.89 2.20
C ILE A 147 20.19 -18.29 0.74
N ALA A 148 19.86 -19.53 0.40
CA ALA A 148 20.15 -20.05 -0.93
C ALA A 148 19.31 -19.34 -2.01
N LEU A 149 18.01 -19.17 -1.77
CA LEU A 149 17.11 -18.50 -2.71
C LEU A 149 17.34 -16.98 -2.78
N GLN A 150 17.57 -16.30 -1.66
CA GLN A 150 17.92 -14.87 -1.67
C GLN A 150 19.26 -14.63 -2.35
N SER A 151 20.24 -15.54 -2.19
CA SER A 151 21.48 -15.44 -2.96
C SER A 151 21.21 -15.52 -4.46
N ALA A 152 20.42 -16.50 -4.90
CA ALA A 152 20.16 -16.72 -6.32
C ALA A 152 19.33 -15.60 -6.99
N TYR A 153 18.38 -14.97 -6.27
CA TYR A 153 17.43 -14.03 -6.86
C TYR A 153 17.59 -12.57 -6.44
N ILE A 154 18.36 -12.28 -5.38
CA ILE A 154 18.62 -10.91 -4.91
C ILE A 154 20.10 -10.58 -5.12
N LEU A 155 21.00 -11.37 -4.54
CA LEU A 155 22.44 -11.10 -4.55
C LEU A 155 23.08 -11.30 -5.93
N ASP A 156 22.96 -12.52 -6.48
CA ASP A 156 23.57 -12.92 -7.76
C ASP A 156 22.72 -12.45 -8.96
N ASN A 157 21.66 -11.67 -8.71
CA ASN A 157 20.80 -11.10 -9.73
C ASN A 157 21.46 -9.87 -10.39
N PRO A 158 21.69 -9.89 -11.73
CA PRO A 158 22.44 -8.86 -12.43
C PRO A 158 21.71 -7.51 -12.54
N TYR A 159 20.40 -7.48 -12.28
CA TYR A 159 19.63 -6.24 -12.30
C TYR A 159 19.84 -5.45 -11.01
N PRO A 160 19.82 -4.11 -11.06
CA PRO A 160 20.02 -3.27 -9.88
C PRO A 160 18.87 -3.43 -8.86
N THR A 161 19.08 -2.92 -7.65
CA THR A 161 18.03 -2.83 -6.63
C THR A 161 16.81 -2.09 -7.16
N GLY A 162 15.64 -2.69 -7.00
CA GLY A 162 14.37 -2.18 -7.54
C GLY A 162 14.03 -2.66 -8.95
N GLU A 163 14.87 -3.51 -9.56
CA GLU A 163 14.61 -4.13 -10.86
C GLU A 163 14.86 -5.65 -10.84
N LYS A 164 14.85 -6.25 -9.63
CA LYS A 164 15.18 -7.68 -9.45
C LYS A 164 14.14 -8.60 -10.10
N ASP A 165 12.93 -8.09 -10.30
CA ASP A 165 11.85 -8.69 -11.08
C ASP A 165 12.19 -8.87 -12.57
N LYS A 166 13.29 -8.33 -13.10
CA LYS A 166 13.66 -8.57 -14.50
C LYS A 166 14.35 -9.92 -14.73
N LEU A 167 14.74 -10.63 -13.65
CA LEU A 167 15.39 -11.92 -13.74
C LEU A 167 14.37 -13.05 -13.88
N ASP A 168 14.14 -13.51 -15.11
CA ASP A 168 13.21 -14.61 -15.36
C ASP A 168 13.71 -15.95 -14.78
N ARG A 169 15.04 -16.15 -14.70
CA ARG A 169 15.64 -17.39 -14.22
C ARG A 169 17.03 -17.16 -13.64
N ALA A 170 17.29 -17.71 -12.45
CA ALA A 170 18.64 -17.78 -11.90
C ALA A 170 19.40 -19.03 -12.41
N ASP A 171 20.73 -19.00 -12.31
CA ASP A 171 21.59 -20.07 -12.76
C ASP A 171 21.39 -21.38 -11.98
N GLY A 172 21.58 -22.51 -12.68
CA GLY A 172 21.54 -23.84 -12.07
C GLY A 172 20.45 -24.76 -12.60
N ALA A 173 20.49 -26.00 -12.11
CA ALA A 173 19.64 -27.10 -12.57
C ALA A 173 18.45 -27.41 -11.65
N ALA A 174 18.34 -26.74 -10.50
CA ALA A 174 17.23 -26.96 -9.58
C ALA A 174 15.87 -26.68 -10.25
N ALA A 175 14.87 -27.49 -9.92
CA ALA A 175 13.51 -27.40 -10.45
C ALA A 175 12.89 -26.02 -10.17
N TYR A 176 13.24 -25.41 -9.04
CA TYR A 176 12.78 -24.07 -8.67
C TYR A 176 13.09 -23.04 -9.76
N HIS A 177 14.27 -23.09 -10.39
CA HIS A 177 14.67 -22.13 -11.43
C HIS A 177 13.84 -22.27 -12.71
N ARG A 178 13.46 -23.51 -13.09
CA ARG A 178 12.58 -23.77 -14.23
C ARG A 178 11.14 -23.32 -13.98
N LEU A 179 10.66 -23.49 -12.75
CA LEU A 179 9.34 -23.01 -12.35
C LEU A 179 9.31 -21.47 -12.35
N HIS A 180 10.36 -20.83 -11.86
CA HIS A 180 10.49 -19.38 -11.94
C HIS A 180 10.47 -18.90 -13.40
N GLU A 181 11.27 -19.50 -14.28
CA GLU A 181 11.26 -19.20 -15.72
C GLU A 181 9.87 -19.31 -16.37
N ARG A 182 9.08 -20.30 -15.94
CA ARG A 182 7.74 -20.54 -16.45
C ARG A 182 6.72 -19.52 -15.93
N PHE A 183 6.68 -19.28 -14.61
CA PHE A 183 5.60 -18.53 -13.98
C PHE A 183 5.91 -17.04 -13.80
N HIS A 184 7.17 -16.68 -13.60
CA HIS A 184 7.56 -15.31 -13.28
C HIS A 184 7.16 -14.29 -14.36
N PRO A 185 7.33 -14.53 -15.67
CA PRO A 185 6.86 -13.59 -16.69
C PRO A 185 5.35 -13.37 -16.67
N VAL A 186 4.56 -14.38 -16.26
CA VAL A 186 3.10 -14.28 -16.15
C VAL A 186 2.73 -13.39 -14.97
N PHE A 187 3.29 -13.66 -13.79
CA PHE A 187 3.00 -12.89 -12.58
C PHE A 187 3.55 -11.46 -12.67
N ARG A 188 4.71 -11.23 -13.28
CA ARG A 188 5.22 -9.87 -13.56
C ARG A 188 4.26 -9.07 -14.43
N ARG A 189 3.74 -9.64 -15.52
CA ARG A 189 2.72 -8.96 -16.35
C ARG A 189 1.44 -8.66 -15.59
N TYR A 190 1.06 -9.52 -14.65
CA TYR A 190 -0.11 -9.29 -13.81
C TYR A 190 0.14 -8.10 -12.87
N LEU A 191 1.28 -8.09 -12.18
CA LEU A 191 1.73 -6.98 -11.34
C LEU A 191 1.71 -5.66 -12.12
N GLU A 192 2.36 -5.62 -13.28
CA GLU A 192 2.44 -4.43 -14.15
C GLU A 192 1.06 -3.98 -14.65
N ARG A 193 0.17 -4.92 -15.00
CA ARG A 193 -1.16 -4.62 -15.54
C ARG A 193 -2.05 -3.92 -14.52
N PHE A 194 -1.99 -4.36 -13.28
CA PHE A 194 -2.87 -3.90 -12.20
C PHE A 194 -2.18 -2.93 -11.24
N GLY A 195 -0.90 -2.64 -11.46
CA GLY A 195 -0.13 -1.66 -10.70
C GLY A 195 0.21 -2.11 -9.28
N PHE A 196 0.24 -3.42 -9.00
CA PHE A 196 0.68 -3.91 -7.69
C PHE A 196 2.16 -3.59 -7.46
N TYR A 197 2.55 -3.40 -6.20
CA TYR A 197 3.96 -3.26 -5.85
C TYR A 197 4.64 -4.63 -5.82
N ASP A 198 3.97 -5.65 -5.27
CA ASP A 198 4.46 -7.03 -5.27
C ASP A 198 3.31 -8.06 -5.20
N ILE A 199 3.59 -9.29 -5.61
CA ILE A 199 2.72 -10.46 -5.50
C ILE A 199 3.49 -11.56 -4.78
N PHE A 200 2.96 -12.01 -3.66
CA PHE A 200 3.53 -13.08 -2.84
C PHE A 200 2.72 -14.36 -2.97
N LEU A 201 3.41 -15.49 -3.12
CA LEU A 201 2.83 -16.82 -2.89
C LEU A 201 3.44 -17.40 -1.62
N VAL A 202 2.59 -17.71 -0.65
CA VAL A 202 2.99 -18.15 0.68
C VAL A 202 2.48 -19.57 0.92
N GLU A 203 3.33 -20.51 1.32
CA GLU A 203 2.87 -21.87 1.64
C GLU A 203 2.14 -21.95 2.99
N GLU A 204 1.17 -22.85 3.08
CA GLU A 204 0.36 -23.04 4.30
C GLU A 204 1.21 -23.55 5.48
N ARG A 205 2.01 -24.61 5.24
CA ARG A 205 2.64 -25.39 6.32
C ARG A 205 3.59 -24.57 7.19
N THR A 206 4.46 -23.79 6.57
CA THR A 206 5.48 -23.01 7.28
C THR A 206 5.18 -21.51 7.25
N GLY A 207 4.27 -21.06 6.39
CA GLY A 207 4.11 -19.62 6.10
C GLY A 207 5.26 -19.03 5.31
N ARG A 208 6.06 -19.85 4.61
CA ARG A 208 7.17 -19.34 3.81
C ARG A 208 6.69 -18.63 2.56
N VAL A 209 7.29 -17.47 2.30
CA VAL A 209 7.17 -16.77 1.01
C VAL A 209 7.92 -17.57 -0.06
N LEU A 210 7.23 -18.52 -0.69
CA LEU A 210 7.79 -19.36 -1.75
C LEU A 210 8.14 -18.55 -3.00
N TYR A 211 7.44 -17.44 -3.23
CA TYR A 211 7.60 -16.58 -4.40
C TYR A 211 7.22 -15.14 -4.06
N SER A 212 7.96 -14.20 -4.64
CA SER A 212 7.65 -12.76 -4.73
C SER A 212 8.02 -12.32 -6.16
N VAL A 213 7.35 -11.31 -6.73
CA VAL A 213 7.76 -10.76 -8.04
C VAL A 213 8.96 -9.84 -7.86
N PHE A 214 8.87 -8.89 -6.91
CA PHE A 214 9.83 -7.80 -6.76
C PHE A 214 11.12 -8.24 -6.03
N LYS A 215 11.05 -9.32 -5.24
CA LYS A 215 12.15 -9.96 -4.51
C LYS A 215 12.90 -8.98 -3.60
N GLU A 216 12.32 -8.74 -2.42
CA GLU A 216 12.96 -8.00 -1.35
C GLU A 216 13.46 -8.94 -0.24
N VAL A 217 13.94 -8.38 0.86
CA VAL A 217 14.56 -9.12 1.97
C VAL A 217 13.60 -10.08 2.69
N ASP A 218 12.29 -9.98 2.43
CA ASP A 218 11.23 -10.87 2.91
C ASP A 218 11.09 -12.18 2.11
N PHE A 219 11.63 -12.22 0.90
CA PHE A 219 11.54 -13.37 0.02
C PHE A 219 12.18 -14.61 0.68
N ALA A 220 11.51 -15.77 0.55
CA ALA A 220 11.92 -17.05 1.12
C ALA A 220 11.95 -17.11 2.65
N THR A 221 11.52 -16.08 3.37
CA THR A 221 11.39 -16.09 4.84
C THR A 221 10.04 -16.66 5.29
N SER A 222 9.96 -17.06 6.57
CA SER A 222 8.72 -17.53 7.21
C SER A 222 7.91 -16.37 7.78
N LEU A 223 6.61 -16.33 7.46
CA LEU A 223 5.63 -15.39 8.03
C LEU A 223 4.95 -15.92 9.30
N ARG A 224 5.30 -17.13 9.75
CA ARG A 224 4.83 -17.69 11.03
C ARG A 224 5.77 -17.37 12.19
N ASP A 225 7.07 -17.50 11.96
CA ASP A 225 8.11 -17.48 12.99
C ASP A 225 9.44 -16.86 12.53
N GLY A 226 9.48 -16.23 11.35
CA GLY A 226 10.65 -15.52 10.83
C GLY A 226 10.62 -14.01 11.06
N PRO A 227 11.61 -13.28 10.50
CA PRO A 227 11.89 -11.89 10.86
C PRO A 227 10.80 -10.90 10.46
N TYR A 228 9.88 -11.30 9.57
CA TYR A 228 8.78 -10.46 9.10
C TYR A 228 7.40 -10.98 9.50
N ALA A 229 7.32 -11.92 10.45
CA ALA A 229 6.06 -12.47 10.93
C ALA A 229 5.12 -11.39 11.53
N ASP A 230 5.66 -10.37 12.21
CA ASP A 230 4.83 -9.33 12.84
C ASP A 230 4.47 -8.14 11.93
N THR A 231 4.91 -8.19 10.66
CA THR A 231 4.63 -7.14 9.67
C THR A 231 3.21 -7.23 9.09
N GLY A 232 2.82 -6.23 8.28
CA GLY A 232 1.58 -6.26 7.51
C GLY A 232 1.45 -7.49 6.60
N LEU A 233 2.55 -7.93 5.98
CA LEU A 233 2.59 -9.16 5.17
C LEU A 233 2.29 -10.40 6.03
N GLY A 234 2.91 -10.50 7.22
CA GLY A 234 2.64 -11.60 8.14
C GLY A 234 1.21 -11.59 8.69
N GLN A 235 0.64 -10.41 8.95
CA GLN A 235 -0.77 -10.25 9.30
C GLN A 235 -1.69 -10.71 8.16
N ALA A 236 -1.40 -10.34 6.92
CA ALA A 236 -2.17 -10.73 5.75
C ALA A 236 -2.18 -12.26 5.59
N PHE A 237 -1.00 -12.90 5.70
CA PHE A 237 -0.92 -14.36 5.70
C PHE A 237 -1.77 -14.99 6.81
N ARG A 238 -1.68 -14.51 8.06
CA ARG A 238 -2.50 -15.03 9.16
C ARG A 238 -4.01 -14.88 8.94
N GLN A 239 -4.45 -13.82 8.28
CA GLN A 239 -5.86 -13.64 7.94
C GLN A 239 -6.28 -14.63 6.85
N ALA A 240 -5.50 -14.76 5.78
CA ALA A 240 -5.78 -15.73 4.72
C ALA A 240 -5.79 -17.18 5.26
N ASP A 241 -4.86 -17.54 6.15
CA ASP A 241 -4.78 -18.87 6.80
C ASP A 241 -6.07 -19.22 7.56
N LYS A 242 -6.74 -18.23 8.15
CA LYS A 242 -7.99 -18.38 8.90
C LYS A 242 -9.26 -18.15 8.06
N ALA A 243 -9.13 -17.58 6.87
CA ALA A 243 -10.25 -17.20 6.01
C ALA A 243 -10.98 -18.43 5.46
N ALA A 244 -12.31 -18.36 5.36
CA ALA A 244 -13.09 -19.36 4.63
C ALA A 244 -12.81 -19.25 3.12
N PRO A 245 -13.07 -20.32 2.32
CA PRO A 245 -13.01 -20.22 0.87
C PRO A 245 -13.89 -19.06 0.36
N GLY A 246 -13.38 -18.27 -0.58
CA GLY A 246 -14.07 -17.09 -1.09
C GLY A 246 -13.98 -15.83 -0.23
N GLN A 247 -13.21 -15.83 0.86
CA GLN A 247 -12.97 -14.64 1.67
C GLN A 247 -11.55 -14.12 1.49
N ALA A 248 -11.42 -12.83 1.18
CA ALA A 248 -10.15 -12.11 1.26
C ALA A 248 -10.10 -11.24 2.52
N ALA A 249 -8.91 -10.80 2.87
CA ALA A 249 -8.68 -9.86 3.96
C ALA A 249 -7.80 -8.71 3.47
N ILE A 250 -8.07 -7.51 4.00
CA ILE A 250 -7.29 -6.31 3.75
C ILE A 250 -6.56 -5.93 5.04
N ILE A 251 -5.28 -5.65 4.93
CA ILE A 251 -4.43 -5.10 5.98
C ILE A 251 -4.11 -3.66 5.58
N ASP A 252 -4.41 -2.74 6.49
CA ASP A 252 -4.19 -1.31 6.29
C ASP A 252 -2.70 -0.96 6.20
N PHE A 253 -2.41 0.25 5.73
CA PHE A 253 -1.06 0.73 5.53
C PHE A 253 -0.29 0.84 6.84
N ALA A 254 0.87 0.19 6.87
CA ALA A 254 1.87 0.37 7.91
C ALA A 254 3.26 0.56 7.29
N SER A 255 4.20 1.07 8.07
CA SER A 255 5.61 1.08 7.66
C SER A 255 6.08 -0.35 7.42
N TYR A 256 6.69 -0.61 6.27
CA TYR A 256 7.12 -1.93 5.87
C TYR A 256 8.62 -1.95 5.58
N PHE A 257 9.39 -2.53 6.51
CA PHE A 257 10.85 -2.54 6.46
C PHE A 257 11.43 -3.16 5.17
N PRO A 258 10.92 -4.29 4.64
CA PRO A 258 11.45 -4.87 3.41
C PRO A 258 11.41 -3.91 2.21
N SER A 259 10.37 -3.07 2.13
CA SER A 259 10.23 -1.99 1.15
C SER A 259 10.77 -0.65 1.65
N TYR A 260 11.87 -0.67 2.42
CA TYR A 260 12.56 0.53 2.93
C TYR A 260 11.67 1.44 3.80
N GLU A 261 10.83 0.87 4.66
CA GLU A 261 9.85 1.60 5.50
C GLU A 261 8.81 2.41 4.70
N ALA A 262 8.66 2.14 3.40
CA ALA A 262 7.55 2.68 2.64
C ALA A 262 6.22 2.18 3.22
N PRO A 263 5.16 3.00 3.25
CA PRO A 263 3.83 2.54 3.62
C PRO A 263 3.36 1.42 2.68
N ALA A 264 2.99 0.27 3.24
CA ALA A 264 2.49 -0.88 2.49
C ALA A 264 1.15 -1.36 3.09
N GLY A 265 0.16 -1.48 2.22
CA GLY A 265 -1.11 -2.16 2.49
C GLY A 265 -1.16 -3.48 1.74
N PHE A 266 -1.85 -4.47 2.30
CA PHE A 266 -1.89 -5.82 1.76
C PHE A 266 -3.32 -6.31 1.59
N VAL A 267 -3.57 -7.06 0.52
CA VAL A 267 -4.80 -7.86 0.36
C VAL A 267 -4.41 -9.32 0.18
N SER A 268 -5.09 -10.22 0.86
CA SER A 268 -4.73 -11.64 0.86
C SER A 268 -5.95 -12.53 0.72
N ALA A 269 -5.79 -13.63 0.00
CA ALA A 269 -6.80 -14.68 -0.13
C ALA A 269 -6.18 -16.08 0.01
N PRO A 270 -6.94 -17.05 0.53
CA PRO A 270 -6.49 -18.42 0.62
C PRO A 270 -6.47 -19.08 -0.76
N VAL A 271 -5.46 -19.91 -1.03
CA VAL A 271 -5.42 -20.75 -2.23
C VAL A 271 -5.74 -22.18 -1.85
N LEU A 272 -6.70 -22.76 -2.57
CA LEU A 272 -7.14 -24.13 -2.39
C LEU A 272 -6.97 -24.91 -3.70
N ASN A 273 -6.63 -26.20 -3.59
CA ASN A 273 -6.65 -27.09 -4.76
C ASN A 273 -8.07 -27.58 -5.07
N ALA A 274 -8.22 -28.34 -6.15
CA ALA A 274 -9.50 -28.89 -6.59
C ALA A 274 -10.17 -29.83 -5.57
N GLN A 275 -9.42 -30.37 -4.60
CA GLN A 275 -9.92 -31.20 -3.52
C GLN A 275 -10.35 -30.39 -2.28
N GLY A 276 -10.23 -29.06 -2.32
CA GLY A 276 -10.52 -28.17 -1.21
C GLY A 276 -9.44 -28.17 -0.12
N GLN A 277 -8.25 -28.71 -0.42
CA GLN A 277 -7.10 -28.60 0.49
C GLN A 277 -6.46 -27.23 0.31
N ARG A 278 -6.23 -26.55 1.42
CA ARG A 278 -5.48 -25.28 1.47
C ARG A 278 -4.02 -25.54 1.13
N LEU A 279 -3.52 -24.86 0.12
CA LEU A 279 -2.11 -24.89 -0.30
C LEU A 279 -1.30 -23.77 0.35
N GLY A 280 -1.96 -22.65 0.61
CA GLY A 280 -1.29 -21.44 1.06
C GLY A 280 -2.15 -20.20 0.89
N ALA A 281 -1.50 -19.08 0.62
CA ALA A 281 -2.14 -17.80 0.35
C ALA A 281 -1.46 -17.06 -0.80
N VAL A 282 -2.25 -16.28 -1.52
CA VAL A 282 -1.77 -15.16 -2.31
C VAL A 282 -1.85 -13.92 -1.43
N VAL A 283 -0.82 -13.07 -1.50
CA VAL A 283 -0.87 -11.72 -0.94
C VAL A 283 -0.43 -10.73 -2.02
N PHE A 284 -1.21 -9.68 -2.22
CA PHE A 284 -0.80 -8.52 -3.02
C PHE A 284 -0.44 -7.37 -2.11
N GLN A 285 0.68 -6.71 -2.40
CA GLN A 285 0.99 -5.39 -1.86
C GLN A 285 0.48 -4.35 -2.85
N PHE A 286 -0.52 -3.57 -2.46
CA PHE A 286 -1.13 -2.58 -3.35
C PHE A 286 -0.53 -1.18 -3.14
N PRO A 287 -0.42 -0.37 -4.21
CA PRO A 287 0.28 0.91 -4.14
C PRO A 287 -0.53 1.96 -3.38
N ILE A 288 0.14 2.74 -2.53
CA ILE A 288 -0.48 3.93 -1.90
C ILE A 288 -0.81 5.02 -2.93
N GLY A 289 -0.17 5.00 -4.10
CA GLY A 289 -0.34 5.99 -5.17
C GLY A 289 -1.77 6.10 -5.68
N GLU A 290 -2.43 4.97 -5.91
CA GLU A 290 -3.82 4.93 -6.40
C GLU A 290 -4.81 5.46 -5.35
N LEU A 291 -4.62 5.08 -4.08
CA LEU A 291 -5.42 5.63 -2.98
C LEU A 291 -5.24 7.15 -2.85
N ASN A 292 -4.00 7.62 -2.94
CA ASN A 292 -3.68 9.05 -2.93
C ASN A 292 -4.29 9.79 -4.13
N ALA A 293 -4.32 9.18 -5.32
CA ALA A 293 -4.95 9.76 -6.50
C ALA A 293 -6.46 9.94 -6.28
N ILE A 294 -7.14 8.93 -5.73
CA ILE A 294 -8.56 9.03 -5.34
C ILE A 294 -8.76 10.19 -4.37
N MET A 295 -7.92 10.30 -3.33
CA MET A 295 -8.05 11.35 -2.30
C MET A 295 -7.74 12.76 -2.82
N THR A 296 -6.77 12.90 -3.72
CA THR A 296 -6.31 14.20 -4.23
C THR A 296 -7.06 14.68 -5.46
N GLU A 297 -7.86 13.82 -6.11
CA GLU A 297 -8.65 14.20 -7.27
C GLU A 297 -9.71 15.27 -6.88
N ARG A 298 -9.52 16.47 -7.45
CA ARG A 298 -10.20 17.72 -7.05
C ARG A 298 -11.54 17.98 -7.74
N GLN A 299 -12.20 16.97 -8.33
CA GLN A 299 -13.46 17.20 -9.04
C GLN A 299 -14.49 17.85 -8.10
N GLY A 300 -14.85 19.11 -8.38
CA GLY A 300 -15.92 19.85 -7.70
C GLY A 300 -15.53 20.90 -6.65
N LEU A 301 -14.26 21.01 -6.22
CA LEU A 301 -13.91 21.83 -5.03
C LEU A 301 -13.44 23.28 -5.28
N GLY A 302 -13.23 23.70 -6.54
CA GLY A 302 -12.70 25.05 -6.81
C GLY A 302 -11.29 25.28 -6.21
N ARG A 303 -10.68 26.43 -6.48
CA ARG A 303 -9.26 26.71 -6.18
C ARG A 303 -8.88 26.79 -4.68
N ALA A 304 -9.81 26.61 -3.74
CA ALA A 304 -9.60 26.95 -2.33
C ALA A 304 -9.34 25.77 -1.37
N ALA A 305 -9.50 24.51 -1.79
CA ALA A 305 -9.24 23.36 -0.92
C ALA A 305 -7.74 23.02 -0.90
N LYS A 306 -7.09 23.21 0.27
CA LYS A 306 -5.72 22.71 0.51
C LYS A 306 -5.77 21.19 0.73
N PRO A 307 -4.78 20.43 0.25
CA PRO A 307 -4.67 19.00 0.54
C PRO A 307 -4.52 18.79 2.06
N ILE A 308 -5.36 17.92 2.62
CA ILE A 308 -5.21 17.46 4.00
C ILE A 308 -4.07 16.46 4.00
N TRP A 309 -2.91 16.88 4.53
CA TRP A 309 -1.80 15.99 4.81
C TRP A 309 -2.15 15.20 6.07
N TRP A 310 -2.00 13.88 5.98
CA TRP A 310 -2.41 12.86 6.94
C TRP A 310 -1.74 12.91 8.33
N ALA A 311 -0.88 13.89 8.64
CA ALA A 311 -0.14 13.95 9.90
C ALA A 311 -0.94 14.43 11.13
N ALA A 312 -2.27 14.58 11.04
CA ALA A 312 -3.07 15.20 12.11
C ALA A 312 -4.23 14.34 12.65
N ILE A 313 -4.49 13.13 12.12
CA ILE A 313 -5.65 12.31 12.56
C ILE A 313 -5.29 10.81 12.70
N ILE A 314 -4.05 10.51 13.11
CA ILE A 314 -3.70 9.25 13.79
C ILE A 314 -2.86 9.66 15.01
#